data_AF-A0A3C0KCN1-F1
#
_entry.id   AF-A0A3C0KCN1-F1
#
_cell.length_a   1.000
_cell.length_b   1.000
_cell.length_c   1.000
_cell.angle_alpha   90.00
_cell.angle_beta   90.00
_cell.angle_gamma   90.00
#
_symmetry.space_group_name_H-M   'P 1'
#
loop_
_entity.id
_entity.type
_entity.pdbx_description
1 polymer ?
#
loop_
_entity_poly.entity_id
_entity_poly.type
_entity_poly.pdbx_seq_one_letter_code
_entity_poly.pdbx_strand_id
1 'polypeptide(L)'
;RRIAAEIGLPNAKKKDSTGICFIGERPFRDFLNRYISREPGPIKSPDGRTIGQHVGLSFYTLGQRQGLGIGGVKAKGAQKGGSEHEPWFVARKDLDKNILWVVQGHDHPWLLSPSLHAEDVSWVAGEPPAPGRLAAKTRYRQADAPCTFEADGGGFTLRFDEAQWAVTPGQSAVLYDGEVCLGGGVITSDAFHLPGETFAVPAHAA
;
A
#
# COMPACT_ATOMS: atom_id res chain seq x y z
N ARG A 1 -11.73 14.16 24.86
CA ARG A 1 -11.11 13.69 26.13
C ARG A 1 -11.27 14.69 27.29
N ARG A 2 -10.93 15.99 27.13
CA ARG A 2 -11.14 17.02 28.18
C ARG A 2 -12.57 17.04 28.74
N ILE A 3 -13.57 17.23 27.87
CA ILE A 3 -14.99 17.25 28.26
C ILE A 3 -15.37 15.98 29.02
N ALA A 4 -15.02 14.79 28.50
CA ALA A 4 -15.31 13.52 29.16
C ALA A 4 -14.73 13.41 30.59
N ALA A 5 -13.56 14.00 30.84
CA ALA A 5 -12.99 14.05 32.19
C ALA A 5 -13.74 15.03 33.10
N GLU A 6 -14.15 16.19 32.57
CA GLU A 6 -14.93 17.21 33.30
C GLU A 6 -16.31 16.69 33.74
N ILE A 7 -16.98 15.88 32.91
CA ILE A 7 -18.28 15.27 33.23
C ILE A 7 -18.19 13.89 33.87
N GLY A 8 -16.98 13.44 34.26
CA GLY A 8 -16.79 12.21 35.03
C GLY A 8 -17.05 10.90 34.26
N LEU A 9 -16.93 10.88 32.93
CA LEU A 9 -17.12 9.65 32.16
C LEU A 9 -15.99 8.63 32.42
N PRO A 10 -16.31 7.34 32.68
CA PRO A 10 -15.32 6.33 33.03
C PRO A 10 -14.33 6.02 31.89
N ASN A 11 -14.70 6.31 30.64
CA ASN A 11 -13.85 6.10 29.47
C ASN A 11 -12.97 7.32 29.13
N ALA A 12 -12.96 8.39 29.93
CA ALA A 12 -12.23 9.63 29.62
C ALA A 12 -10.73 9.43 29.35
N LYS A 13 -10.11 8.45 30.01
CA LYS A 13 -8.68 8.08 29.86
C LYS A 13 -8.47 6.81 29.02
N LYS A 14 -9.52 6.19 28.51
CA LYS A 14 -9.40 4.96 27.71
C LYS A 14 -8.62 5.28 26.43
N LYS A 15 -7.61 4.46 26.13
CA LYS A 15 -6.90 4.53 24.85
C LYS A 15 -7.87 4.23 23.72
N ASP A 16 -7.68 4.89 22.58
CA ASP A 16 -8.47 4.58 21.39
C ASP A 16 -8.15 3.16 20.93
N SER A 17 -9.15 2.46 20.40
CA SER A 17 -8.94 1.13 19.84
C SER A 17 -7.94 1.20 18.69
N THR A 18 -6.95 0.31 18.70
CA THR A 18 -5.98 0.15 17.62
C THR A 18 -6.16 -1.21 16.93
N GLY A 19 -5.76 -1.31 15.67
CA GLY A 19 -5.96 -2.53 14.86
C GLY A 19 -7.37 -2.64 14.27
N ILE A 20 -7.79 -3.86 13.93
CA ILE A 20 -9.07 -4.12 13.28
C ILE A 20 -10.21 -4.00 14.29
N CYS A 21 -11.23 -3.20 13.96
CA CYS A 21 -12.29 -2.73 14.85
C CYS A 21 -12.96 -3.81 15.73
N PHE A 22 -13.03 -5.06 15.27
CA PHE A 22 -13.71 -6.18 15.97
C PHE A 22 -12.79 -7.29 16.50
N ILE A 23 -11.48 -7.26 16.19
CA ILE A 23 -10.54 -8.30 16.62
C ILE A 23 -9.86 -7.94 17.95
N GLY A 24 -9.75 -6.64 18.23
CA GLY A 24 -8.95 -6.10 19.32
C GLY A 24 -7.44 -6.18 19.04
N GLU A 25 -6.62 -5.88 20.04
CA GLU A 25 -5.16 -5.93 19.93
C GLU A 25 -4.68 -7.39 19.99
N ARG A 26 -4.36 -7.98 18.82
CA ARG A 26 -3.76 -9.31 18.69
C ARG A 26 -2.62 -9.30 17.69
N PRO A 27 -1.64 -10.23 17.80
CA PRO A 27 -0.65 -10.42 16.74
C PRO A 27 -1.34 -10.76 15.42
N PHE A 28 -1.35 -9.81 14.48
CA PHE A 28 -2.12 -9.89 13.24
C PHE A 28 -1.77 -11.13 12.40
N ARG A 29 -0.47 -11.47 12.36
CA ARG A 29 0.03 -12.66 11.66
C ARG A 29 -0.58 -13.95 12.21
N ASP A 30 -0.62 -14.10 13.54
CA ASP A 30 -1.20 -15.29 14.19
C ASP A 30 -2.71 -15.34 14.00
N PHE A 31 -3.37 -14.19 13.96
CA PHE A 31 -4.78 -14.12 13.61
C PHE A 31 -5.04 -14.69 12.21
N LEU A 32 -4.32 -14.21 11.19
CA LEU A 32 -4.51 -14.64 9.80
C LEU A 32 -4.15 -16.12 9.56
N ASN A 33 -3.14 -16.64 10.26
CA ASN A 33 -2.71 -18.05 10.13
C ASN A 33 -3.82 -19.06 10.46
N ARG A 34 -4.87 -18.65 11.16
CA ARG A 34 -6.02 -19.52 11.48
C ARG A 34 -7.00 -19.66 10.32
N TYR A 35 -6.91 -18.78 9.31
CA TYR A 35 -7.88 -18.68 8.22
C TYR A 35 -7.24 -18.76 6.84
N ILE A 36 -5.92 -18.55 6.71
CA ILE A 36 -5.21 -18.51 5.44
C ILE A 36 -4.03 -19.47 5.48
N SER A 37 -3.91 -20.31 4.46
CA SER A 37 -2.79 -21.23 4.26
C SER A 37 -1.48 -20.47 4.06
N ARG A 38 -0.39 -21.01 4.62
CA ARG A 38 0.96 -20.51 4.37
C ARG A 38 1.51 -21.20 3.13
N GLU A 39 1.76 -20.41 2.09
CA GLU A 39 2.40 -20.87 0.85
C GLU A 39 3.73 -20.13 0.69
N PRO A 40 4.83 -20.66 1.26
CA PRO A 40 6.13 -20.00 1.18
C PRO A 40 6.64 -19.91 -0.26
N GLY A 41 7.32 -18.81 -0.57
CA GLY A 41 7.88 -18.55 -1.89
C GLY A 41 9.12 -17.66 -1.82
N PRO A 42 9.86 -17.50 -2.92
CA PRO A 42 11.09 -16.72 -2.94
C PRO A 42 10.81 -15.22 -2.79
N ILE A 43 11.69 -14.54 -2.05
CA ILE A 43 11.81 -13.08 -2.06
C ILE A 43 12.92 -12.71 -3.04
N LYS A 44 12.62 -11.85 -4.01
CA LYS A 44 13.57 -11.44 -5.05
C LYS A 44 13.76 -9.92 -5.10
N SER A 45 14.99 -9.49 -5.39
CA SER A 45 15.31 -8.12 -5.78
C SER A 45 15.05 -7.88 -7.28
N PRO A 46 15.03 -6.62 -7.76
CA PRO A 46 14.69 -6.30 -9.15
C PRO A 46 15.59 -6.93 -10.22
N ASP A 47 16.85 -7.22 -9.85
CA ASP A 47 17.84 -7.95 -10.66
C ASP A 47 17.57 -9.46 -10.74
N GLY A 48 16.48 -9.95 -10.11
CA GLY A 48 16.08 -11.35 -10.11
C GLY A 48 16.81 -12.21 -9.08
N ARG A 49 17.72 -11.65 -8.28
CA ARG A 49 18.42 -12.38 -7.23
C ARG A 49 17.46 -12.76 -6.10
N THR A 50 17.45 -14.03 -5.71
CA THR A 50 16.75 -14.47 -4.51
C THR A 50 17.52 -14.02 -3.27
N ILE A 51 16.87 -13.25 -2.40
CA ILE A 51 17.47 -12.68 -1.19
C ILE A 51 16.79 -13.14 0.11
N GLY A 52 15.76 -14.00 0.00
CA GLY A 52 15.08 -14.59 1.14
C GLY A 52 13.91 -15.47 0.74
N GLN A 53 13.10 -15.85 1.73
CA GLN A 53 11.86 -16.61 1.55
C GLN A 53 10.75 -15.95 2.38
N HIS A 54 9.59 -15.75 1.77
CA HIS A 54 8.40 -15.24 2.45
C HIS A 54 7.53 -16.40 2.93
N VAL A 55 6.64 -16.14 3.88
CA VAL A 55 5.76 -17.18 4.48
C VAL A 55 4.38 -17.31 3.82
N GLY A 56 4.18 -16.59 2.72
CA GLY A 56 2.92 -16.45 1.99
C GLY A 56 2.63 -14.98 1.63
N LEU A 57 2.21 -14.70 0.40
CA LEU A 57 2.06 -13.34 -0.11
C LEU A 57 0.97 -12.52 0.62
N SER A 58 -0.02 -13.18 1.22
CA SER A 58 -1.11 -12.55 1.99
C SER A 58 -0.63 -11.86 3.27
N PHE A 59 0.58 -12.19 3.77
CA PHE A 59 1.14 -11.60 5.00
C PHE A 59 1.93 -10.31 4.77
N TYR A 60 1.99 -9.84 3.52
CA TYR A 60 2.78 -8.68 3.13
C TYR A 60 1.88 -7.60 2.52
N THR A 61 2.26 -6.34 2.63
CA THR A 61 1.57 -5.21 1.99
C THR A 61 2.60 -4.41 1.20
N LEU A 62 2.23 -3.81 0.07
CA LEU A 62 3.17 -2.97 -0.67
C LEU A 62 3.65 -1.81 0.23
N GLY A 63 4.91 -1.41 0.10
CA GLY A 63 5.57 -0.46 0.98
C GLY A 63 5.93 -1.00 2.37
N GLN A 64 5.64 -2.27 2.70
CA GLN A 64 6.02 -2.83 4.00
C GLN A 64 7.54 -2.96 4.14
N ARG A 65 8.09 -2.41 5.22
CA ARG A 65 9.51 -2.53 5.60
C ARG A 65 9.79 -3.67 6.58
N GLN A 66 8.98 -3.78 7.63
CA GLN A 66 9.25 -4.70 8.74
C GLN A 66 8.81 -6.14 8.41
N GLY A 67 9.42 -7.12 9.07
CA GLY A 67 8.99 -8.53 8.97
C GLY A 67 9.41 -9.24 7.67
N LEU A 68 10.30 -8.65 6.86
CA LEU A 68 10.84 -9.29 5.66
C LEU A 68 11.91 -10.34 5.96
N GLY A 69 12.59 -10.25 7.12
CA GLY A 69 13.65 -11.19 7.49
C GLY A 69 14.92 -11.07 6.63
N ILE A 70 15.07 -9.96 5.90
CA ILE A 70 16.21 -9.69 5.01
C ILE A 70 17.22 -8.87 5.81
N GLY A 71 18.32 -9.50 6.22
CA GLY A 71 19.42 -8.85 6.94
C GLY A 71 20.76 -9.06 6.23
N GLY A 72 21.55 -7.98 6.07
CA GLY A 72 22.97 -8.05 5.71
C GLY A 72 23.28 -8.77 4.40
N VAL A 73 22.50 -8.52 3.33
CA VAL A 73 22.77 -9.08 2.00
C VAL A 73 24.02 -8.41 1.41
N LYS A 74 25.20 -8.93 1.75
CA LYS A 74 26.45 -8.52 1.09
C LYS A 74 26.40 -8.96 -0.38
N ALA A 75 26.66 -8.04 -1.30
CA ALA A 75 27.02 -8.43 -2.65
C ALA A 75 28.38 -9.14 -2.60
N LYS A 76 28.54 -10.27 -3.30
CA LYS A 76 29.83 -10.95 -3.41
C LYS A 76 30.83 -9.98 -4.07
N GLY A 77 31.77 -9.45 -3.29
CA GLY A 77 32.79 -8.51 -3.76
C GLY A 77 32.59 -7.03 -3.37
N ALA A 78 31.55 -6.68 -2.60
CA ALA A 78 31.37 -5.30 -2.15
C ALA A 78 32.46 -4.87 -1.16
N GLN A 79 33.13 -3.74 -1.45
CA GLN A 79 34.00 -3.08 -0.49
C GLN A 79 33.18 -2.55 0.69
N LYS A 80 33.75 -2.65 1.91
CA LYS A 80 33.19 -2.05 3.14
C LYS A 80 32.83 -0.57 2.87
N GLY A 81 31.54 -0.26 2.77
CA GLY A 81 31.03 1.11 2.83
C GLY A 81 30.24 1.64 1.63
N GLY A 82 29.99 0.86 0.57
CA GLY A 82 29.18 1.31 -0.57
C GLY A 82 27.72 0.81 -0.50
N SER A 83 26.75 1.73 -0.36
CA SER A 83 25.28 1.54 -0.49
C SER A 83 24.58 0.42 0.32
N GLU A 84 25.22 -0.19 1.32
CA GLU A 84 24.67 -1.31 2.10
C GLU A 84 23.60 -0.96 3.17
N HIS A 85 23.12 0.30 3.25
CA HIS A 85 22.33 0.79 4.40
C HIS A 85 20.87 1.17 4.14
N GLU A 86 20.40 1.12 2.89
CA GLU A 86 19.01 1.47 2.61
C GLU A 86 18.04 0.35 2.97
N PRO A 87 16.92 0.68 3.65
CA PRO A 87 15.94 -0.31 4.07
C PRO A 87 15.25 -0.97 2.87
N TRP A 88 14.92 -2.25 3.02
CA TRP A 88 14.12 -3.01 2.06
C TRP A 88 12.63 -2.77 2.25
N PHE A 89 11.90 -2.69 1.14
CA PHE A 89 10.45 -2.53 1.09
C PHE A 89 9.83 -3.53 0.12
N VAL A 90 8.62 -4.01 0.42
CA VAL A 90 7.80 -4.78 -0.53
C VAL A 90 7.37 -3.87 -1.68
N ALA A 91 7.80 -4.19 -2.89
CA ALA A 91 7.45 -3.43 -4.08
C ALA A 91 6.30 -4.06 -4.86
N ARG A 92 6.33 -5.40 -5.05
CA ARG A 92 5.31 -6.12 -5.83
C ARG A 92 5.06 -7.53 -5.31
N LYS A 93 3.96 -8.11 -5.76
CA LYS A 93 3.59 -9.51 -5.55
C LYS A 93 3.26 -10.15 -6.89
N ASP A 94 3.96 -11.21 -7.23
CA ASP A 94 3.66 -12.05 -8.39
C ASP A 94 2.91 -13.29 -7.87
N LEU A 95 1.59 -13.27 -8.00
CA LEU A 95 0.73 -14.33 -7.48
C LEU A 95 0.94 -15.65 -8.26
N ASP A 96 1.12 -15.57 -9.57
CA ASP A 96 1.27 -16.74 -10.44
C ASP A 96 2.56 -17.50 -10.15
N LYS A 97 3.67 -16.77 -9.91
CA LYS A 97 4.97 -17.38 -9.60
C LYS A 97 5.23 -17.51 -8.10
N ASN A 98 4.29 -17.06 -7.27
CA ASN A 98 4.43 -16.96 -5.82
C ASN A 98 5.74 -16.24 -5.40
N ILE A 99 6.01 -15.06 -5.99
CA ILE A 99 7.24 -14.28 -5.73
C ILE A 99 6.89 -12.96 -5.03
N LEU A 100 7.62 -12.66 -3.95
CA LEU A 100 7.61 -11.34 -3.33
C LEU A 100 8.78 -10.51 -3.85
N TRP A 101 8.48 -9.41 -4.55
CA TRP A 101 9.50 -8.50 -5.04
C TRP A 101 9.75 -7.39 -4.03
N VAL A 102 11.02 -7.13 -3.74
CA VAL A 102 11.44 -6.12 -2.76
C VAL A 102 12.51 -5.21 -3.35
N VAL A 103 12.54 -3.96 -2.90
CA VAL A 103 13.46 -2.92 -3.38
C VAL A 103 14.11 -2.22 -2.20
N GLN A 104 15.28 -1.61 -2.42
CA GLN A 104 15.92 -0.71 -1.46
C GLN A 104 15.55 0.74 -1.77
N GLY A 105 15.44 1.55 -0.72
CA GLY A 105 15.15 2.98 -0.82
C GLY A 105 13.64 3.26 -0.84
N HIS A 106 13.24 4.33 -0.15
CA HIS A 106 11.83 4.72 -0.07
C HIS A 106 11.29 5.24 -1.41
N ASP A 107 12.16 5.91 -2.18
CA ASP A 107 11.81 6.61 -3.42
C ASP A 107 12.04 5.74 -4.66
N HIS A 108 12.21 4.44 -4.48
CA HIS A 108 12.40 3.51 -5.58
C HIS A 108 11.19 3.58 -6.54
N PRO A 109 11.39 3.67 -7.87
CA PRO A 109 10.29 3.90 -8.82
C PRO A 109 9.15 2.88 -8.74
N TRP A 110 9.45 1.62 -8.39
CA TRP A 110 8.42 0.58 -8.21
C TRP A 110 7.47 0.82 -7.03
N LEU A 111 7.80 1.75 -6.12
CA LEU A 111 6.93 2.15 -5.01
C LEU A 111 6.10 3.39 -5.34
N LEU A 112 6.32 4.06 -6.48
CA LEU A 112 5.70 5.34 -6.79
C LEU A 112 4.73 5.16 -7.96
N SER A 113 3.43 5.36 -7.72
CA SER A 113 2.41 5.25 -8.77
C SER A 113 1.84 6.61 -9.18
N PRO A 114 1.93 7.01 -10.46
CA PRO A 114 1.33 8.26 -10.95
C PRO A 114 -0.19 8.20 -11.05
N SER A 115 -0.78 7.01 -11.04
CA SER A 115 -2.23 6.84 -11.14
C SER A 115 -2.72 5.59 -10.41
N LEU A 116 -4.03 5.52 -10.20
CA LEU A 116 -4.70 4.32 -9.75
C LEU A 116 -6.09 4.19 -10.40
N HIS A 117 -6.61 2.97 -10.38
CA HIS A 117 -8.01 2.69 -10.69
C HIS A 117 -8.69 2.09 -9.46
N ALA A 118 -9.94 2.49 -9.23
CA ALA A 118 -10.75 2.00 -8.13
C ALA A 118 -12.16 1.66 -8.60
N GLU A 119 -12.70 0.59 -8.03
CA GLU A 119 -14.03 0.04 -8.29
C GLU A 119 -14.82 -0.01 -6.98
N ASP A 120 -15.94 -0.73 -6.92
CA ASP A 120 -16.80 -0.86 -5.74
C ASP A 120 -17.13 0.50 -5.10
N VAL A 121 -17.57 1.43 -5.95
CA VAL A 121 -17.70 2.84 -5.59
C VAL A 121 -18.86 3.09 -4.62
N SER A 122 -18.65 4.03 -3.71
CA SER A 122 -19.66 4.56 -2.80
C SER A 122 -19.55 6.06 -2.72
N TRP A 123 -20.60 6.75 -3.19
CA TRP A 123 -20.68 8.20 -3.24
C TRP A 123 -21.57 8.75 -2.12
N VAL A 124 -21.11 9.78 -1.42
CA VAL A 124 -21.87 10.40 -0.33
C VAL A 124 -23.15 11.07 -0.85
N ALA A 125 -23.09 11.66 -2.04
CA ALA A 125 -24.24 12.25 -2.72
C ALA A 125 -25.09 11.23 -3.52
N GLY A 126 -24.70 9.96 -3.54
CA GLY A 126 -25.35 8.91 -4.33
C GLY A 126 -24.93 8.86 -5.81
N GLU A 127 -24.22 9.87 -6.30
CA GLU A 127 -23.71 9.96 -7.68
C GLU A 127 -22.24 10.39 -7.70
N PRO A 128 -21.46 10.06 -8.75
CA PRO A 128 -20.07 10.48 -8.85
C PRO A 128 -19.96 12.01 -8.98
N PRO A 129 -18.89 12.63 -8.44
CA PRO A 129 -18.62 14.04 -8.70
C PRO A 129 -18.34 14.29 -10.19
N ALA A 130 -18.39 15.55 -10.61
CA ALA A 130 -17.98 15.91 -11.96
C ALA A 130 -16.47 15.59 -12.17
N PRO A 131 -16.05 15.16 -13.38
CA PRO A 131 -14.64 15.03 -13.71
C PRO A 131 -13.89 16.33 -13.45
N GLY A 132 -12.70 16.24 -12.88
CA GLY A 132 -11.92 17.44 -12.57
C GLY A 132 -10.90 17.28 -11.46
N ARG A 133 -10.44 18.43 -10.97
CA ARG A 133 -9.39 18.54 -9.94
C ARG A 133 -9.99 18.31 -8.56
N LEU A 134 -9.47 17.32 -7.86
CA LEU A 134 -9.86 16.93 -6.51
C LEU A 134 -8.62 16.58 -5.68
N ALA A 135 -8.82 16.21 -4.43
CA ALA A 135 -7.79 15.55 -3.63
C ALA A 135 -8.22 14.13 -3.27
N ALA A 136 -7.25 13.24 -3.07
CA ALA A 136 -7.53 11.87 -2.67
C ALA A 136 -6.57 11.33 -1.62
N LYS A 137 -7.05 10.35 -0.86
CA LYS A 137 -6.25 9.52 0.06
C LYS A 137 -6.27 8.08 -0.41
N THR A 138 -5.10 7.46 -0.54
CA THR A 138 -4.97 6.03 -0.89
C THR A 138 -4.72 5.16 0.33
N ARG A 139 -4.47 5.78 1.50
CA ARG A 139 -4.31 5.14 2.81
C ARG A 139 -4.82 6.03 3.94
N TYR A 140 -5.29 5.40 5.02
CA TYR A 140 -5.69 6.12 6.23
C TYR A 140 -4.52 6.92 6.83
N ARG A 141 -4.77 8.19 7.18
CA ARG A 141 -3.80 9.18 7.69
C ARG A 141 -2.72 9.66 6.72
N GLN A 142 -2.81 9.32 5.44
CA GLN A 142 -2.03 10.01 4.43
C GLN A 142 -2.54 11.45 4.26
N ALA A 143 -1.63 12.34 3.85
CA ALA A 143 -2.02 13.68 3.39
C ALA A 143 -2.89 13.58 2.14
N ASP A 144 -3.74 14.58 1.95
CA ASP A 144 -4.53 14.73 0.74
C ASP A 144 -3.62 14.95 -0.46
N ALA A 145 -3.70 14.06 -1.45
CA ALA A 145 -2.91 14.12 -2.67
C ALA A 145 -3.72 14.78 -3.79
N PRO A 146 -3.28 15.92 -4.36
CA PRO A 146 -3.92 16.52 -5.51
C PRO A 146 -3.95 15.57 -6.71
N CYS A 147 -5.10 15.46 -7.35
CA CYS A 147 -5.30 14.58 -8.50
C CYS A 147 -6.37 15.10 -9.46
N THR A 148 -6.31 14.59 -10.69
CA THR A 148 -7.42 14.65 -11.65
C THR A 148 -8.25 13.37 -11.52
N PHE A 149 -9.54 13.55 -11.31
CA PHE A 149 -10.55 12.48 -11.21
C PHE A 149 -11.33 12.34 -12.52
N GLU A 150 -11.51 11.10 -12.95
CA GLU A 150 -12.36 10.71 -14.08
C GLU A 150 -13.18 9.49 -13.68
N ALA A 151 -14.51 9.61 -13.67
CA ALA A 151 -15.40 8.47 -13.51
C ALA A 151 -15.49 7.66 -14.82
N ASP A 152 -15.66 6.35 -14.70
CA ASP A 152 -15.90 5.45 -15.83
C ASP A 152 -17.06 4.47 -15.52
N GLY A 153 -17.38 3.59 -16.46
CA GLY A 153 -18.61 2.77 -16.45
C GLY A 153 -18.79 1.80 -15.27
N GLY A 154 -17.81 1.71 -14.36
CA GLY A 154 -17.89 0.88 -13.15
C GLY A 154 -17.02 1.35 -11.97
N GLY A 155 -16.21 2.39 -12.16
CA GLY A 155 -15.26 2.87 -11.17
C GLY A 155 -14.80 4.29 -11.45
N PHE A 156 -13.53 4.55 -11.12
CA PHE A 156 -12.88 5.80 -11.48
C PHE A 156 -11.36 5.64 -11.57
N THR A 157 -10.75 6.55 -12.33
CA THR A 157 -9.31 6.72 -12.42
C THR A 157 -8.89 8.00 -11.71
N LEU A 158 -7.81 7.92 -10.94
CA LEU A 158 -7.10 9.08 -10.39
C LEU A 158 -5.74 9.22 -11.05
N ARG A 159 -5.41 10.42 -11.51
CA ARG A 159 -4.07 10.79 -11.96
C ARG A 159 -3.51 11.82 -10.99
N PHE A 160 -2.44 11.47 -10.29
CA PHE A 160 -1.85 12.32 -9.27
C PHE A 160 -0.85 13.28 -9.89
N ASP A 161 -0.75 14.48 -9.31
CA ASP A 161 0.27 15.46 -9.69
C ASP A 161 1.68 14.96 -9.35
N GLU A 162 1.79 14.33 -8.19
CA GLU A 162 2.98 13.66 -7.70
C GLU A 162 2.69 12.17 -7.50
N ALA A 163 3.62 11.31 -7.91
CA ALA A 163 3.43 9.87 -7.81
C ALA A 163 3.25 9.43 -6.35
N GLN A 164 2.20 8.65 -6.09
CA GLN A 164 1.81 8.23 -4.75
C GLN A 164 2.54 6.97 -4.31
N TRP A 165 3.05 7.03 -3.08
CA TRP A 165 3.81 5.94 -2.51
C TRP A 165 2.94 4.73 -2.13
N ALA A 166 3.36 3.56 -2.58
CA ALA A 166 2.81 2.24 -2.29
C ALA A 166 1.28 2.16 -2.37
N VAL A 167 0.69 2.67 -3.46
CA VAL A 167 -0.71 2.40 -3.83
C VAL A 167 -0.92 0.89 -3.81
N THR A 168 -1.93 0.41 -3.08
CA THR A 168 -2.10 -1.02 -2.79
C THR A 168 -3.50 -1.48 -3.11
N PRO A 169 -3.66 -2.44 -4.03
CA PRO A 169 -4.95 -3.05 -4.31
C PRO A 169 -5.62 -3.62 -3.04
N GLY A 170 -6.93 -3.43 -2.93
CA GLY A 170 -7.75 -3.78 -1.76
C GLY A 170 -7.76 -2.72 -0.65
N GLN A 171 -6.96 -1.65 -0.73
CA GLN A 171 -7.16 -0.44 0.09
C GLN A 171 -8.20 0.49 -0.54
N SER A 172 -8.76 1.40 0.24
CA SER A 172 -9.70 2.40 -0.27
C SER A 172 -8.98 3.61 -0.87
N ALA A 173 -9.46 4.09 -2.01
CA ALA A 173 -9.20 5.44 -2.50
C ALA A 173 -10.40 6.33 -2.15
N VAL A 174 -10.17 7.40 -1.39
CA VAL A 174 -11.22 8.31 -0.91
C VAL A 174 -10.99 9.70 -1.49
N LEU A 175 -12.03 10.31 -2.06
CA LEU A 175 -12.01 11.61 -2.71
C LEU A 175 -12.55 12.72 -1.81
N TYR A 176 -11.92 13.89 -1.94
CA TYR A 176 -12.23 15.10 -1.19
C TYR A 176 -12.27 16.32 -2.11
N ASP A 177 -13.21 17.22 -1.82
CA ASP A 177 -13.21 18.62 -2.27
C ASP A 177 -13.07 19.52 -1.04
N GLY A 178 -11.86 20.00 -0.79
CA GLY A 178 -11.51 20.67 0.46
C GLY A 178 -11.78 19.79 1.68
N GLU A 179 -12.70 20.21 2.54
CA GLU A 179 -13.11 19.45 3.74
C GLU A 179 -14.25 18.45 3.49
N VAL A 180 -14.83 18.45 2.30
CA VAL A 180 -15.99 17.61 1.95
C VAL A 180 -15.50 16.26 1.44
N CYS A 181 -15.87 15.19 2.14
CA CYS A 181 -15.72 13.82 1.64
C CYS A 181 -16.76 13.54 0.57
N LEU A 182 -16.33 13.23 -0.65
CA LEU A 182 -17.22 12.98 -1.79
C LEU A 182 -17.62 11.49 -1.88
N GLY A 183 -16.78 10.61 -1.37
CA GLY A 183 -16.93 9.16 -1.48
C GLY A 183 -15.61 8.50 -1.83
N GLY A 184 -15.68 7.29 -2.37
CA GLY A 184 -14.50 6.54 -2.74
C GLY A 184 -14.80 5.18 -3.31
N GLY A 185 -13.76 4.38 -3.48
CA GLY A 185 -13.84 3.01 -3.99
C GLY A 185 -12.68 2.16 -3.47
N VAL A 186 -12.67 0.90 -3.86
CA VAL A 186 -11.59 -0.05 -3.57
C VAL A 186 -10.60 -0.02 -4.72
N ILE A 187 -9.32 0.24 -4.42
CA ILE A 187 -8.24 0.24 -5.40
C ILE A 187 -8.12 -1.18 -5.98
N THR A 188 -8.22 -1.32 -7.29
CA THR A 188 -8.05 -2.62 -7.98
C THR A 188 -6.71 -2.71 -8.70
N SER A 189 -6.21 -1.59 -9.23
CA SER A 189 -4.91 -1.51 -9.87
C SER A 189 -4.22 -0.15 -9.64
N ASP A 190 -2.90 -0.16 -9.81
CA ASP A 190 -2.08 1.03 -9.96
C ASP A 190 -1.56 1.11 -11.40
N ALA A 191 -0.77 2.14 -11.74
CA ALA A 191 -0.25 2.33 -13.10
C ALA A 191 0.62 1.17 -13.63
N PHE A 192 1.02 0.23 -12.77
CA PHE A 192 2.00 -0.81 -13.08
C PHE A 192 1.55 -2.23 -12.73
N HIS A 193 0.36 -2.40 -12.17
CA HIS A 193 -0.23 -3.70 -11.81
C HIS A 193 -1.50 -3.92 -12.63
N LEU A 194 -1.32 -4.16 -13.93
CA LEU A 194 -2.37 -4.71 -14.78
C LEU A 194 -2.45 -6.23 -14.56
N PRO A 195 -3.65 -6.84 -14.51
CA PRO A 195 -3.79 -8.28 -14.53
C PRO A 195 -3.17 -8.85 -15.83
N GLY A 196 -2.17 -9.73 -15.71
CA GLY A 196 -1.68 -10.54 -16.83
C GLY A 196 -0.48 -10.02 -17.62
N GLU A 197 0.17 -8.91 -17.24
CA GLU A 197 1.39 -8.46 -17.93
C GLU A 197 2.69 -8.87 -17.22
N THR A 198 3.58 -9.52 -17.97
CA THR A 198 4.98 -9.74 -17.58
C THR A 198 5.68 -8.40 -17.37
N PHE A 199 6.04 -8.13 -16.12
CA PHE A 199 6.77 -6.93 -15.70
C PHE A 199 8.05 -6.75 -16.53
N ALA A 200 8.04 -5.79 -17.45
CA ALA A 200 9.27 -5.29 -18.04
C ALA A 200 9.99 -4.43 -16.99
N VAL A 201 11.24 -4.78 -16.69
CA VAL A 201 12.12 -3.91 -15.92
C VAL A 201 12.33 -2.64 -16.77
N PRO A 202 11.94 -1.44 -16.32
CA PRO A 202 12.29 -0.23 -17.05
C PRO A 202 13.82 -0.17 -17.10
N ALA A 203 14.37 -0.12 -18.32
CA ALA A 203 15.80 0.05 -18.53
C ALA A 203 16.24 1.31 -17.77
N HIS A 204 17.32 1.17 -16.99
CA HIS A 204 17.96 2.25 -16.26
C HIS A 204 18.06 3.52 -17.13
N ALA A 205 17.45 4.62 -16.67
CA ALA A 205 17.90 5.94 -17.07
C ALA A 205 19.30 6.13 -16.46
N ALA A 206 20.26 6.39 -17.34
CA ALA A 206 21.66 6.64 -17.03
C ALA A 206 21.87 7.89 -16.17
#